data_AF-A0A933LG36-F1
#
_entry.id   AF-A0A933LG36-F1
#
_cell.length_a   1.000
_cell.length_b   1.000
_cell.length_c   1.000
_cell.angle_alpha   90.00
_cell.angle_beta   90.00
_cell.angle_gamma   90.00
#
_symmetry.space_group_name_H-M   'P 1'
#
loop_
_entity.id
_entity.type
_entity.pdbx_description
1 polymer ?
#
loop_
_entity_poly.entity_id
_entity_poly.type
_entity_poly.pdbx_seq_one_letter_code
_entity_poly.pdbx_strand_id
1 'polypeptide(L)'
;LIKKVSEGWLEFDVAVAHPQVMGKVGKLGRVLGPQGKMPSPKSGTVTPDIAQAVREYSAGKLEYRNDAGGNVHAVVGKMSFAAEDLQANVEAFIEHIRRIKPSTAKGQYIKKVSLSGTMTPSVLVDVS
;
A
#
# COMPACT_ATOMS: atom_id res chain seq x y z
N LEU A 1 9.83 24.02 -6.04
CA LEU A 1 9.81 22.55 -5.80
C LEU A 1 10.68 21.79 -6.81
N ILE A 2 10.39 21.84 -8.11
CA ILE A 2 11.15 21.09 -9.13
C ILE A 2 12.67 21.36 -9.09
N LYS A 3 13.10 22.63 -8.96
CA LYS A 3 14.54 22.98 -8.82
C LYS A 3 15.17 22.44 -7.53
N LYS A 4 14.49 22.57 -6.39
CA LYS A 4 14.96 22.05 -5.09
C LYS A 4 15.11 20.52 -5.09
N VAL A 5 14.17 19.80 -5.74
CA VAL A 5 14.23 18.34 -5.87
C VAL A 5 15.33 17.92 -6.85
N SER A 6 15.57 18.68 -7.92
CA SER A 6 16.72 18.43 -8.81
C SER A 6 18.07 18.73 -8.15
N GLU A 7 18.09 19.62 -7.15
CA GLU A 7 19.26 19.99 -6.35
C GLU A 7 19.54 19.00 -5.19
N GLY A 8 18.74 17.93 -5.06
CA GLY A 8 18.98 16.83 -4.11
C GLY A 8 18.11 16.85 -2.85
N TRP A 9 17.10 17.72 -2.76
CA TRP A 9 16.17 17.71 -1.63
C TRP A 9 15.19 16.54 -1.73
N LEU A 10 15.32 15.56 -0.82
CA LEU A 10 14.64 14.25 -0.86
C LEU A 10 13.96 13.85 0.47
N GLU A 11 13.73 14.81 1.37
CA GLU A 11 13.12 14.62 2.70
C GLU A 11 11.58 14.47 2.66
N PHE A 12 11.07 13.62 1.78
CA PHE A 12 9.64 13.29 1.72
C PHE A 12 9.45 11.82 1.38
N ASP A 13 8.41 11.18 1.91
CA ASP A 13 8.20 9.74 1.72
C ASP A 13 7.36 9.42 0.48
N VAL A 14 6.38 10.27 0.16
CA VAL A 14 5.45 10.08 -0.97
C VAL A 14 5.36 11.37 -1.79
N ALA A 15 5.52 11.25 -3.11
CA ALA A 15 5.23 12.33 -4.04
C ALA A 15 3.84 12.12 -4.67
N VAL A 16 2.97 13.12 -4.54
CA VAL A 16 1.65 13.17 -5.21
C VAL A 16 1.68 14.26 -6.26
N ALA A 17 1.12 14.01 -7.44
CA ALA A 17 1.19 14.98 -8.52
C ALA A 17 -0.03 14.95 -9.45
N HIS A 18 -0.40 16.13 -9.94
CA HIS A 18 -1.48 16.30 -10.91
C HIS A 18 -1.07 15.77 -12.30
N PRO A 19 -1.98 15.13 -13.07
CA PRO A 19 -1.66 14.61 -14.40
C PRO A 19 -1.03 15.64 -15.35
N GLN A 20 -1.45 16.91 -15.27
CA GLN A 20 -0.93 17.98 -16.12
C GLN A 20 0.55 18.33 -15.87
N VAL A 21 1.08 18.04 -14.68
CA VAL A 21 2.48 18.35 -14.34
C VAL A 21 3.44 17.18 -14.59
N MET A 22 2.92 15.99 -14.97
CA MET A 22 3.71 14.78 -15.22
C MET A 22 4.81 14.96 -16.26
N GLY A 23 4.56 15.75 -17.32
CA GLY A 23 5.58 16.03 -18.35
C GLY A 23 6.83 16.75 -17.81
N LYS A 24 6.71 17.49 -16.70
CA LYS A 24 7.86 18.11 -16.01
C LYS A 24 8.48 17.17 -14.97
N VAL A 25 7.67 16.34 -14.31
CA VAL A 25 8.12 15.35 -13.31
C VAL A 25 8.94 14.23 -13.95
N GLY A 26 8.67 13.86 -15.21
CA GLY A 26 9.47 12.88 -15.95
C GLY A 26 10.97 13.21 -16.03
N LYS A 27 11.34 14.51 -16.05
CA LYS A 27 12.74 14.95 -16.01
C LYS A 27 13.42 14.68 -14.66
N LEU A 28 12.65 14.60 -13.58
CA LEU A 28 13.12 14.27 -12.23
C LEU A 28 13.25 12.75 -12.02
N GLY A 29 12.85 11.92 -13.00
CA GLY A 29 12.93 10.46 -12.91
C GLY A 29 14.34 9.92 -12.65
N ARG A 30 15.39 10.63 -13.07
CA ARG A 30 16.79 10.27 -12.75
C ARG A 30 17.11 10.31 -11.26
N VAL A 31 16.46 11.21 -10.51
CA VAL A 31 16.68 11.38 -9.07
C VAL A 31 15.63 10.61 -8.26
N LEU A 32 14.37 10.67 -8.68
CA LEU A 32 13.25 10.04 -7.97
C LEU A 32 13.11 8.54 -8.24
N GLY A 33 13.59 8.06 -9.39
CA GLY A 33 13.49 6.66 -9.81
C GLY A 33 14.23 5.68 -8.89
N PRO A 34 15.55 5.87 -8.62
CA PRO A 34 16.32 4.97 -7.75
C PRO A 34 15.78 4.88 -6.31
N GLN A 35 15.09 5.94 -5.86
CA GLN A 35 14.52 6.05 -4.51
C GLN A 35 13.08 5.50 -4.43
N GLY A 36 12.47 5.10 -5.55
CA GLY A 36 11.08 4.61 -5.57
C GLY A 36 10.01 5.67 -5.25
N LYS A 37 10.40 6.95 -5.13
CA LYS A 37 9.50 8.08 -4.79
C LYS A 37 8.81 8.69 -6.00
N MET A 38 8.89 8.03 -7.16
CA MET A 38 8.31 8.53 -8.40
C MET A 38 6.78 8.35 -8.37
N PRO A 39 5.99 9.40 -8.64
CA PRO A 39 4.54 9.27 -8.69
C PRO A 39 4.15 8.37 -9.88
N SER A 40 3.37 7.34 -9.59
CA SER A 40 2.86 6.37 -10.56
C SER A 40 1.33 6.38 -10.59
N PRO A 41 0.69 6.31 -11.78
CA PRO A 41 -0.76 6.14 -11.88
C PRO A 41 -1.23 4.83 -11.24
N LYS A 42 -0.39 3.78 -11.26
CA LYS A 42 -0.70 2.47 -10.69
C LYS A 42 -0.88 2.54 -9.18
N SER A 43 -0.07 3.34 -8.50
CA SER A 43 -0.22 3.57 -7.07
C SER A 43 -1.30 4.61 -6.76
N GLY A 44 -1.92 5.25 -7.75
CA GLY A 44 -2.89 6.32 -7.50
C GLY A 44 -2.28 7.58 -6.85
N THR A 45 -0.96 7.77 -6.97
CA THR A 45 -0.27 9.02 -6.60
C THR A 45 -0.40 10.11 -7.67
N VAL A 46 -1.00 9.74 -8.82
CA VAL A 46 -1.31 10.65 -9.93
C VAL A 46 -2.82 10.82 -10.01
N THR A 47 -3.34 11.84 -9.33
CA THR A 47 -4.79 12.11 -9.26
C THR A 47 -5.07 13.59 -9.55
N PRO A 48 -6.24 13.90 -10.16
CA PRO A 48 -6.72 15.27 -10.25
C PRO A 48 -7.09 15.82 -8.86
N ASP A 49 -7.58 14.96 -7.95
CA ASP A 49 -7.85 15.32 -6.56
C ASP A 49 -6.63 15.04 -5.66
N ILE A 50 -5.83 16.08 -5.43
CA ILE A 50 -4.63 16.02 -4.60
C ILE A 50 -5.00 15.99 -3.11
N ALA A 51 -6.08 16.67 -2.72
CA ALA A 51 -6.45 16.82 -1.31
C ALA A 51 -6.92 15.49 -0.71
N GLN A 52 -7.73 14.74 -1.46
CA GLN A 52 -8.13 13.40 -1.04
C GLN A 52 -6.94 12.44 -1.03
N ALA A 53 -6.11 12.46 -2.08
CA ALA A 53 -4.93 11.60 -2.15
C ALA A 53 -4.00 11.81 -0.95
N VAL A 54 -3.70 13.06 -0.57
CA VAL A 54 -2.85 13.34 0.61
C VAL A 54 -3.48 12.79 1.89
N ARG A 55 -4.79 12.88 2.07
CA ARG A 55 -5.48 12.31 3.25
C ARG A 55 -5.39 10.80 3.29
N GLU A 56 -5.64 10.13 2.17
CA GLU A 56 -5.56 8.67 2.08
C GLU A 56 -4.13 8.16 2.33
N TYR A 57 -3.13 8.84 1.75
CA TYR A 57 -1.73 8.48 1.93
C TYR A 57 -1.24 8.76 3.36
N SER A 58 -1.68 9.87 3.96
CA SER A 58 -1.36 10.18 5.36
C SER A 58 -2.05 9.23 6.35
N ALA A 59 -3.21 8.67 5.99
CA ALA A 59 -3.90 7.67 6.79
C ALA A 59 -3.26 6.27 6.72
N GLY A 60 -2.18 6.10 5.93
CA GLY A 60 -1.48 4.83 5.81
C GLY A 60 -2.16 3.85 4.86
N LYS A 61 -2.55 4.31 3.66
CA LYS A 61 -3.09 3.45 2.60
C LYS A 61 -2.15 2.28 2.32
N LEU A 62 -2.67 1.06 2.49
CA LEU A 62 -1.95 -0.17 2.18
C LEU A 62 -2.40 -0.72 0.82
N GLU A 63 -1.44 -0.94 -0.08
CA GLU A 63 -1.71 -1.64 -1.34
C GLU A 63 -1.45 -3.14 -1.16
N TYR A 64 -2.41 -3.96 -1.57
CA TYR A 64 -2.26 -5.40 -1.64
C TYR A 64 -2.50 -5.88 -3.07
N ARG A 65 -1.83 -6.97 -3.45
CA ARG A 65 -1.96 -7.58 -4.77
C ARG A 65 -2.31 -9.05 -4.62
N ASN A 66 -3.13 -9.54 -5.53
CA ASN A 66 -3.37 -10.96 -5.69
C ASN A 66 -2.30 -11.58 -6.60
N ASP A 67 -1.78 -12.72 -6.18
CA ASP A 67 -0.91 -13.55 -6.98
C ASP A 67 -1.69 -14.40 -7.99
N ALA A 68 -1.01 -14.96 -8.98
CA ALA A 68 -1.62 -15.86 -9.96
C ALA A 68 -2.26 -17.11 -9.29
N GLY A 69 -1.79 -17.48 -8.09
CA GLY A 69 -2.33 -18.56 -7.28
C GLY A 69 -3.58 -18.19 -6.45
N GLY A 70 -4.09 -16.96 -6.53
CA GLY A 70 -5.26 -16.52 -5.76
C GLY A 70 -4.96 -16.18 -4.29
N ASN A 71 -3.68 -16.06 -3.93
CA ASN A 71 -3.27 -15.65 -2.58
C ASN A 71 -3.09 -14.14 -2.52
N VAL A 72 -3.50 -13.56 -1.40
CA VAL A 72 -3.32 -12.13 -1.11
C VAL A 72 -2.25 -11.98 -0.04
N HIS A 73 -1.25 -11.16 -0.33
CA HIS A 73 -0.17 -10.83 0.58
C HIS A 73 -0.21 -9.34 0.91
N ALA A 74 -0.19 -9.02 2.20
CA ALA A 74 -0.24 -7.65 2.70
C ALA A 74 0.55 -7.54 4.02
N VAL A 75 1.23 -6.42 4.21
CA VAL A 75 1.99 -6.15 5.44
C VAL A 75 1.07 -5.40 6.40
N VAL A 76 0.66 -6.06 7.49
CA VAL A 76 -0.26 -5.49 8.50
C VAL A 76 0.42 -4.63 9.55
N GLY A 77 1.75 -4.65 9.62
CA GLY A 77 2.52 -3.83 10.57
C GLY A 77 3.97 -4.30 10.74
N LYS A 78 4.63 -3.74 11.76
CA LYS A 78 5.98 -4.12 12.21
C LYS A 78 5.91 -4.70 13.61
N MET A 79 6.88 -5.53 13.99
CA MET A 79 7.01 -6.07 15.36
C MET A 79 7.21 -5.01 16.44
N SER A 80 7.52 -3.76 16.05
CA SER A 80 7.66 -2.64 16.98
C SER A 80 6.31 -2.03 17.41
N PHE A 81 5.20 -2.48 16.85
CA PHE A 81 3.86 -1.96 17.18
C PHE A 81 3.31 -2.69 18.40
N ALA A 82 2.37 -2.06 19.11
CA ALA A 82 1.64 -2.70 20.20
C ALA A 82 0.84 -3.91 19.68
N ALA A 83 0.64 -4.91 20.54
CA ALA A 83 -0.05 -6.14 20.14
C ALA A 83 -1.51 -5.86 19.77
N GLU A 84 -2.14 -4.91 20.46
CA GLU A 84 -3.51 -4.46 20.25
C GLU A 84 -3.68 -3.80 18.88
N ASP A 85 -2.74 -2.94 18.48
CA ASP A 85 -2.75 -2.28 17.18
C ASP A 85 -2.57 -3.29 16.03
N LEU A 86 -1.69 -4.28 16.23
CA LEU A 86 -1.49 -5.36 15.25
C LEU A 86 -2.75 -6.22 15.10
N GLN A 87 -3.43 -6.54 16.20
CA GLN A 87 -4.69 -7.28 16.17
C GLN A 87 -5.77 -6.49 15.41
N ALA A 88 -5.93 -5.20 15.72
CA ALA A 88 -6.89 -4.34 15.05
C ALA A 88 -6.64 -4.23 13.54
N ASN A 89 -5.37 -4.11 13.13
CA ASN A 89 -5.00 -4.07 11.72
C ASN A 89 -5.32 -5.38 10.97
N VAL A 90 -5.06 -6.52 11.61
CA VAL A 90 -5.36 -7.85 11.03
C VAL A 90 -6.87 -8.03 10.88
N GLU A 91 -7.64 -7.68 11.90
CA GLU A 91 -9.11 -7.79 11.87
C GLU A 91 -9.72 -6.89 10.80
N ALA A 92 -9.29 -5.62 10.73
CA ALA A 92 -9.72 -4.69 9.70
C ALA A 92 -9.40 -5.20 8.28
N PHE A 93 -8.23 -5.82 8.09
CA PHE A 93 -7.85 -6.39 6.80
C PHE A 93 -8.71 -7.60 6.42
N ILE A 94 -8.97 -8.51 7.36
CA ILE A 94 -9.84 -9.68 7.14
C ILE A 94 -11.27 -9.22 6.81
N GLU A 95 -11.79 -8.24 7.54
CA GLU A 95 -13.12 -7.69 7.30
C GLU A 95 -13.20 -7.04 5.91
N HIS A 96 -12.18 -6.28 5.52
CA HIS A 96 -12.11 -5.67 4.19
C HIS A 96 -12.15 -6.72 3.07
N ILE A 97 -11.41 -7.83 3.21
CA ILE A 97 -11.44 -8.95 2.26
C ILE A 97 -12.83 -9.61 2.24
N ARG A 98 -13.46 -9.83 3.41
CA ARG A 98 -14.81 -10.39 3.49
C ARG A 98 -15.83 -9.52 2.75
N ARG A 99 -15.71 -8.19 2.82
CA ARG A 99 -16.57 -7.22 2.11
C ARG A 99 -16.35 -7.20 0.60
N ILE A 100 -15.12 -7.41 0.13
CA ILE A 100 -14.76 -7.42 -1.29
C ILE A 100 -15.14 -8.73 -1.99
N LYS A 101 -15.58 -9.75 -1.25
CA LYS A 101 -16.01 -11.05 -1.80
C LYS A 101 -16.96 -10.83 -2.99
N PRO A 102 -16.57 -11.23 -4.21
CA PRO A 102 -17.43 -11.09 -5.37
C PRO A 102 -18.63 -12.05 -5.25
N SER A 103 -19.80 -11.61 -5.69
CA SER A 103 -21.06 -12.38 -5.63
C SER A 103 -21.01 -13.70 -6.40
N THR A 104 -20.06 -13.84 -7.33
CA THR A 104 -19.80 -15.05 -8.11
C THR A 104 -19.04 -16.13 -7.33
N ALA A 105 -18.36 -15.77 -6.23
CA ALA A 105 -17.59 -16.72 -5.42
C ALA A 105 -18.51 -17.53 -4.50
N LYS A 106 -18.74 -18.80 -4.86
CA LYS A 106 -19.48 -19.78 -4.05
C LYS A 106 -18.58 -20.42 -2.99
N GLY A 107 -19.10 -20.63 -1.78
CA GLY A 107 -18.39 -21.29 -0.68
C GLY A 107 -17.60 -20.36 0.24
N GLN A 108 -16.70 -20.93 1.04
CA GLN A 108 -15.78 -20.20 1.93
C GLN A 108 -14.76 -19.41 1.10
N TYR A 109 -14.76 -18.09 1.25
CA TYR A 109 -13.89 -17.19 0.49
C TYR A 109 -12.45 -17.18 1.04
N ILE A 110 -12.33 -17.25 2.37
CA ILE A 110 -11.05 -17.33 3.08
C ILE A 110 -10.90 -18.77 3.56
N LYS A 111 -9.86 -19.47 3.10
CA LYS A 111 -9.58 -20.86 3.47
C LYS A 111 -8.61 -20.98 4.64
N LYS A 112 -7.59 -20.11 4.66
CA LYS A 112 -6.56 -20.07 5.68
C LYS A 112 -5.98 -18.65 5.76
N VAL A 113 -5.62 -18.23 6.97
CA VAL A 113 -4.83 -17.02 7.20
C VAL A 113 -3.58 -17.45 7.95
N SER A 114 -2.42 -17.05 7.43
CA SER A 114 -1.13 -17.33 8.03
C SER A 114 -0.39 -16.02 8.25
N LEU A 115 0.08 -15.80 9.47
CA LEU A 115 0.94 -14.68 9.81
C LEU A 115 2.39 -15.17 9.89
N SER A 116 3.29 -14.45 9.24
CA SER A 116 4.73 -14.74 9.28
C SER A 116 5.52 -13.45 9.19
N GLY A 117 6.56 -13.33 10.00
CA GLY A 117 7.63 -12.36 9.79
C GLY A 117 8.60 -12.81 8.69
N THR A 118 9.57 -11.96 8.37
CA THR A 118 10.52 -12.18 7.26
C THR A 118 11.35 -13.45 7.42
N MET A 119 11.72 -13.81 8.67
CA MET A 119 12.61 -14.93 8.99
C MET A 119 12.05 -15.77 10.15
N THR A 120 10.73 -15.88 10.26
CA THR A 120 10.08 -16.65 11.33
C THR A 120 9.18 -17.74 10.76
N PRO A 121 8.95 -18.84 11.50
CA PRO A 121 7.91 -19.80 11.13
C PRO A 121 6.54 -19.10 11.04
N SER A 122 5.67 -19.64 10.20
CA SER A 122 4.31 -19.14 10.06
C SER A 122 3.41 -19.67 11.17
N VAL A 123 2.51 -18.82 11.64
CA VAL A 123 1.45 -19.17 12.59
C VAL A 123 0.12 -19.11 11.86
N LEU A 124 -0.66 -20.18 11.96
CA LEU A 124 -2.02 -20.22 11.45
C LEU A 124 -2.95 -19.50 12.43
N VAL A 125 -3.71 -18.56 11.91
CA VAL A 125 -4.73 -17.83 12.67
C VAL A 125 -6.08 -18.42 12.30
N ASP A 126 -6.89 -18.73 13.31
CA ASP A 126 -8.25 -19.15 13.06
C ASP A 126 -9.11 -17.96 12.61
N VAL A 127 -9.89 -18.17 11.57
CA VAL A 127 -10.72 -17.15 10.92
C VAL A 127 -12.17 -17.53 11.11
N SER A 128 -12.54 -17.73 12.37
CA SER A 128 -13.94 -17.85 12.80
C SER A 128 -14.56 -16.44 12.84
#